data_AF-M0P6V3-F1
#
_entry.id   AF-M0P6V3-F1
#
_cell.length_a   1.000
_cell.length_b   1.000
_cell.length_c   1.000
_cell.angle_alpha   90.00
_cell.angle_beta   90.00
_cell.angle_gamma   90.00
#
_symmetry.space_group_name_H-M   'P 1'
#
loop_
_entity.id
_entity.type
_entity.pdbx_description
1 polymer ?
#
loop_
_entity_poly.entity_id
_entity_poly.type
_entity_poly.pdbx_seq_one_letter_code
_entity_poly.pdbx_strand_id
1 'polypeptide(L)'
;MSGERSLSTPVALFAFNRPDTTAQVFEQIRAAEPPELCLVADGPRPDHPDDEENCEAVRTVLDGVDWDCEVHRLYRETNVGMPEAVYTGLDWVFERVPEAIILEDDTVPNADFFRFCETMLDRYRGDARVMMVNGTNRLETWRDADQTHHFVTWQDVWGWATWRDAWREYDPDIDAWGDPEVRARIADHVADGDRADYHADLFDSLYEGRVTGWSRAWRFAMFRNGGLSVVPARNLVTNVGFDERGHYATDPDSPLAGLPRRDLRGPYEERATVIPDREYERECFDRFRRTHPALRALSLVPNPALALVPNSLKRTVADRIT
;
A
#
# COMPACT_ATOMS: atom_id res chain seq x y z
N MET A 1 -33.82 -20.43 -5.21
CA MET A 1 -33.08 -19.94 -4.04
C MET A 1 -31.86 -19.26 -4.61
N SER A 2 -31.87 -17.94 -4.76
CA SER A 2 -30.64 -17.22 -5.13
C SER A 2 -29.67 -17.44 -3.99
N GLY A 3 -28.50 -18.02 -4.28
CA GLY A 3 -27.44 -18.12 -3.29
C GLY A 3 -27.15 -16.73 -2.76
N GLU A 4 -27.10 -16.60 -1.44
CA GLU A 4 -26.64 -15.37 -0.79
C GLU A 4 -25.19 -15.14 -1.25
N ARG A 5 -24.92 -14.00 -1.91
CA ARG A 5 -23.59 -13.70 -2.45
C ARG A 5 -22.57 -13.70 -1.31
N SER A 6 -21.38 -14.24 -1.55
CA SER A 6 -20.35 -14.37 -0.51
C SER A 6 -19.68 -13.05 -0.13
N LEU A 7 -19.79 -12.06 -1.01
CA LEU A 7 -19.25 -10.71 -0.87
C LEU A 7 -20.27 -9.70 -1.42
N SER A 8 -20.39 -8.55 -0.77
CA SER A 8 -21.21 -7.41 -1.19
C SER A 8 -20.38 -6.18 -1.59
N THR A 9 -19.10 -6.18 -1.23
CA THR A 9 -18.16 -5.07 -1.47
C THR A 9 -17.58 -5.13 -2.89
N PRO A 10 -17.53 -4.00 -3.63
CA PRO A 10 -16.84 -3.92 -4.91
C PRO A 10 -15.34 -4.23 -4.83
N VAL A 11 -14.79 -4.84 -5.87
CA VAL A 11 -13.34 -5.11 -5.99
C VAL A 11 -12.75 -4.35 -7.17
N ALA A 12 -11.61 -3.70 -6.97
CA ALA A 12 -10.81 -3.08 -8.01
C ALA A 12 -9.50 -3.85 -8.23
N LEU A 13 -9.18 -4.16 -9.48
CA LEU A 13 -7.92 -4.79 -9.86
C LEU A 13 -7.15 -3.88 -10.81
N PHE A 14 -5.92 -3.55 -10.41
CA PHE A 14 -4.96 -2.77 -11.19
C PHE A 14 -3.93 -3.72 -11.82
N ALA A 15 -3.77 -3.64 -13.13
CA ALA A 15 -2.84 -4.49 -13.87
C ALA A 15 -2.11 -3.72 -14.97
N PHE A 16 -1.02 -4.31 -15.47
CA PHE A 16 -0.33 -3.80 -16.65
C PHE A 16 0.00 -4.92 -17.64
N ASN A 17 1.18 -5.53 -17.54
CA ASN A 17 1.75 -6.41 -18.56
C ASN A 17 2.29 -7.73 -17.98
N ARG A 18 1.77 -8.18 -16.83
CA ARG A 18 2.18 -9.44 -16.20
C ARG A 18 1.03 -10.46 -16.18
N PRO A 19 0.76 -11.15 -17.31
CA PRO A 19 -0.38 -12.06 -17.40
C PRO A 19 -0.32 -13.22 -16.39
N ASP A 20 0.87 -13.70 -16.04
CA ASP A 20 1.10 -14.81 -15.11
C ASP A 20 0.74 -14.46 -13.65
N THR A 21 1.12 -13.29 -13.16
CA THR A 21 0.75 -12.85 -11.80
C THR A 21 -0.69 -12.34 -11.78
N THR A 22 -1.12 -11.62 -12.83
CA THR A 22 -2.51 -11.17 -12.98
C THR A 22 -3.49 -12.35 -12.88
N ALA A 23 -3.21 -13.46 -13.56
CA ALA A 23 -4.04 -14.66 -13.50
C ALA A 23 -4.16 -15.22 -12.08
N GLN A 24 -3.07 -15.23 -11.30
CA GLN A 24 -3.09 -15.72 -9.92
C GLN A 24 -3.98 -14.84 -9.02
N VAL A 25 -3.91 -13.52 -9.17
CA VAL A 25 -4.75 -12.58 -8.41
C VAL A 25 -6.21 -12.69 -8.85
N PHE A 26 -6.46 -12.69 -10.17
CA PHE A 26 -7.81 -12.77 -10.73
C PHE A 26 -8.54 -14.04 -10.32
N GLU A 27 -7.86 -15.19 -10.24
CA GLU A 27 -8.49 -16.44 -9.76
C GLU A 27 -8.94 -16.35 -8.30
N GLN A 28 -8.27 -15.57 -7.44
CA GLN A 28 -8.76 -15.34 -6.08
C GLN A 28 -9.99 -14.42 -6.06
N ILE A 29 -10.03 -13.42 -6.96
CA ILE A 29 -11.20 -12.55 -7.14
C ILE A 29 -12.39 -13.34 -7.67
N ARG A 30 -12.17 -14.17 -8.70
CA ARG A 30 -13.17 -15.09 -9.26
C ARG A 30 -13.75 -16.01 -8.19
N ALA A 31 -12.91 -16.57 -7.33
CA ALA A 31 -13.37 -17.42 -6.23
C ALA A 31 -14.19 -16.67 -5.16
N ALA A 32 -14.01 -15.35 -5.03
CA ALA A 32 -14.80 -14.50 -4.12
C ALA A 32 -16.12 -14.02 -4.74
N GLU A 33 -16.25 -14.08 -6.06
CA GLU A 33 -17.44 -13.66 -6.83
C GLU A 33 -17.99 -12.28 -6.39
N PRO A 34 -17.18 -11.20 -6.41
CA PRO A 34 -17.67 -9.87 -6.06
C PRO A 34 -18.83 -9.47 -6.97
N PRO A 35 -19.80 -8.70 -6.45
CA PRO A 35 -20.97 -8.28 -7.23
C PRO A 35 -20.64 -7.20 -8.26
N GLU A 36 -19.53 -6.47 -8.07
CA GLU A 36 -19.09 -5.37 -8.90
C GLU A 36 -17.56 -5.36 -9.00
N LEU A 37 -17.05 -5.20 -10.22
CA LEU A 37 -15.63 -5.16 -10.54
C LEU A 37 -15.25 -3.86 -11.26
N CYS A 38 -14.17 -3.24 -10.78
CA CYS A 38 -13.48 -2.15 -11.45
C CYS A 38 -12.12 -2.64 -11.97
N LEU A 39 -12.00 -2.86 -13.26
CA LEU A 39 -10.79 -3.40 -13.89
C LEU A 39 -10.00 -2.26 -14.54
N VAL A 40 -8.82 -1.97 -14.00
CA VAL A 40 -7.93 -0.91 -14.48
C VAL A 40 -6.68 -1.54 -15.07
N ALA A 41 -6.45 -1.33 -16.37
CA ALA A 41 -5.25 -1.79 -17.05
C ALA A 41 -4.55 -0.64 -17.77
N ASP A 42 -3.25 -0.47 -17.52
CA ASP A 42 -2.45 0.49 -18.29
C ASP A 42 -2.20 -0.02 -19.72
N GLY A 43 -1.78 0.88 -20.61
CA GLY A 43 -1.48 0.56 -22.01
C GLY A 43 -0.02 0.17 -22.24
N PRO A 44 0.30 -0.41 -23.41
CA PRO A 44 1.67 -0.77 -23.78
C PRO A 44 2.57 0.47 -23.86
N ARG A 45 3.85 0.32 -23.52
CA ARG A 45 4.85 1.39 -23.70
C ARG A 45 5.30 1.42 -25.16
N PRO A 46 5.45 2.61 -25.79
CA PRO A 46 5.78 2.72 -27.21
C PRO A 46 7.03 1.95 -27.69
N ASP A 47 8.03 1.79 -26.82
CA ASP A 47 9.33 1.18 -27.15
C ASP A 47 9.55 -0.19 -26.48
N HIS A 48 8.46 -0.88 -26.12
CA HIS A 48 8.51 -2.20 -25.49
C HIS A 48 7.60 -3.19 -26.25
N PRO A 49 8.11 -3.89 -27.28
CA PRO A 49 7.29 -4.70 -28.19
C PRO A 49 6.54 -5.83 -27.47
N ASP A 50 7.14 -6.40 -26.41
CA ASP A 50 6.50 -7.45 -25.61
C ASP A 50 5.28 -6.92 -24.84
N ASP A 51 5.13 -5.60 -24.63
CA ASP A 51 3.99 -5.05 -23.91
C ASP A 51 2.69 -5.21 -24.68
N GLU A 52 2.69 -5.17 -26.02
CA GLU A 52 1.45 -5.29 -26.80
C GLU A 52 0.79 -6.65 -26.54
N GLU A 53 1.56 -7.74 -26.71
CA GLU A 53 1.10 -9.11 -26.48
C GLU A 53 0.76 -9.32 -24.99
N ASN A 54 1.60 -8.85 -24.07
CA ASN A 54 1.37 -9.03 -22.65
C ASN A 54 0.15 -8.24 -22.13
N CYS A 55 -0.08 -7.03 -22.60
CA CYS A 55 -1.28 -6.24 -22.25
C CYS A 55 -2.54 -6.90 -22.80
N GLU A 56 -2.50 -7.45 -24.01
CA GLU A 56 -3.63 -8.20 -24.58
C GLU A 56 -3.92 -9.48 -23.78
N ALA A 57 -2.88 -10.21 -23.39
CA ALA A 57 -3.00 -11.39 -22.53
C ALA A 57 -3.58 -11.04 -21.15
N VAL A 58 -3.13 -9.94 -20.53
CA VAL A 58 -3.70 -9.41 -19.28
C VAL A 58 -5.18 -9.08 -19.45
N ARG A 59 -5.58 -8.35 -20.50
CA ARG A 59 -6.99 -8.01 -20.76
C ARG A 59 -7.85 -9.25 -20.95
N THR A 60 -7.32 -10.28 -21.60
CA THR A 60 -7.99 -11.57 -21.76
C THR A 60 -8.26 -12.24 -20.41
N VAL A 61 -7.31 -12.19 -19.46
CA VAL A 61 -7.52 -12.66 -18.09
C VAL A 61 -8.62 -11.85 -17.39
N LEU A 62 -8.52 -10.52 -17.45
CA LEU A 62 -9.46 -9.59 -16.79
C LEU A 62 -10.90 -9.75 -17.31
N ASP A 63 -11.07 -10.07 -18.60
CA ASP A 63 -12.38 -10.30 -19.21
C ASP A 63 -12.97 -11.69 -18.93
N GLY A 64 -12.22 -12.57 -18.24
CA GLY A 64 -12.62 -13.92 -17.86
C GLY A 64 -13.68 -14.00 -16.74
N VAL A 65 -14.56 -13.01 -16.62
CA VAL A 65 -15.63 -12.93 -15.61
C VAL A 65 -16.80 -13.83 -16.03
N ASP A 66 -17.05 -14.89 -15.26
CA ASP A 66 -18.08 -15.91 -15.55
C ASP A 66 -19.13 -16.08 -14.44
N TRP A 67 -19.23 -15.12 -13.53
CA TRP A 67 -20.24 -15.03 -12.49
C TRP A 67 -21.12 -13.78 -12.65
N ASP A 68 -22.20 -13.68 -11.86
CA ASP A 68 -23.11 -12.52 -11.89
C ASP A 68 -22.43 -11.29 -11.27
N CYS A 69 -21.87 -10.44 -12.13
CA CYS A 69 -21.03 -9.30 -11.77
C CYS A 69 -21.27 -8.10 -12.69
N GLU A 70 -21.42 -6.92 -12.11
CA GLU A 70 -21.31 -5.66 -12.86
C GLU A 70 -19.81 -5.37 -13.10
N VAL A 71 -19.41 -5.11 -14.35
CA VAL A 71 -17.98 -4.95 -14.69
C VAL A 71 -17.72 -3.63 -15.39
N HIS A 72 -16.91 -2.79 -14.76
CA HIS A 72 -16.40 -1.55 -15.30
C HIS A 72 -14.95 -1.73 -15.75
N ARG A 73 -14.59 -1.13 -16.89
CA ARG A 73 -13.25 -1.25 -17.48
C ARG A 73 -12.64 0.11 -17.76
N LEU A 74 -11.40 0.30 -17.35
CA LEU A 74 -10.52 1.39 -17.74
C LEU A 74 -9.26 0.77 -18.34
N TYR A 75 -9.29 0.50 -19.64
CA TYR A 75 -8.13 -0.01 -20.38
C TYR A 75 -7.53 1.12 -21.20
N ARG A 76 -6.30 1.51 -20.88
CA ARG A 76 -5.62 2.62 -21.57
C ARG A 76 -5.00 2.13 -22.89
N GLU A 77 -5.06 2.97 -23.92
CA GLU A 77 -4.43 2.66 -25.21
C GLU A 77 -2.90 2.81 -25.15
N THR A 78 -2.40 3.74 -24.34
CA THR A 78 -0.99 4.02 -24.16
C THR A 78 -0.61 3.99 -22.69
N ASN A 79 0.61 3.57 -22.39
CA ASN A 79 1.16 3.61 -21.04
C ASN A 79 1.20 5.06 -20.51
N VAL A 80 0.53 5.32 -19.39
CA VAL A 80 0.70 6.58 -18.65
C VAL A 80 1.73 6.44 -17.52
N GLY A 81 2.05 5.20 -17.14
CA GLY A 81 3.11 4.89 -16.20
C GLY A 81 2.73 5.14 -14.75
N MET A 82 3.60 4.71 -13.83
CA MET A 82 3.45 5.02 -12.40
C MET A 82 4.14 6.34 -12.06
N PRO A 83 3.57 7.15 -11.13
CA PRO A 83 2.40 6.85 -10.29
C PRO A 83 1.02 7.12 -10.94
N GLU A 84 0.97 7.76 -12.10
CA GLU A 84 -0.25 8.27 -12.74
C GLU A 84 -1.34 7.22 -12.97
N ALA A 85 -0.95 6.04 -13.48
CA ALA A 85 -1.88 4.96 -13.76
C ALA A 85 -2.72 4.56 -12.54
N VAL A 86 -2.11 4.61 -11.34
CA VAL A 86 -2.74 4.17 -10.10
C VAL A 86 -3.66 5.23 -9.53
N TYR A 87 -3.19 6.46 -9.30
CA TYR A 87 -4.05 7.46 -8.65
C TYR A 87 -5.22 7.89 -9.55
N THR A 88 -5.00 8.06 -10.86
CA THR A 88 -6.12 8.37 -11.78
C THR A 88 -7.06 7.18 -11.95
N GLY A 89 -6.55 5.95 -11.81
CA GLY A 89 -7.40 4.76 -11.78
C GLY A 89 -8.23 4.68 -10.51
N LEU A 90 -7.68 5.05 -9.36
CA LEU A 90 -8.42 5.12 -8.09
C LEU A 90 -9.48 6.23 -8.11
N ASP A 91 -9.17 7.40 -8.68
CA ASP A 91 -10.16 8.46 -8.90
C ASP A 91 -11.34 7.92 -9.72
N TRP A 92 -11.04 7.25 -10.83
CA TRP A 92 -12.05 6.61 -11.68
C TRP A 92 -12.84 5.51 -10.96
N VAL A 93 -12.21 4.71 -10.10
CA VAL A 93 -12.90 3.71 -9.25
C VAL A 93 -13.91 4.42 -8.34
N PHE A 94 -13.48 5.44 -7.60
CA PHE A 94 -14.33 6.09 -6.60
C PHE A 94 -15.37 7.07 -7.19
N GLU A 95 -15.26 7.45 -8.46
CA GLU A 95 -16.40 8.04 -9.19
C GLU A 95 -17.61 7.10 -9.27
N ARG A 96 -17.38 5.78 -9.22
CA ARG A 96 -18.42 4.74 -9.37
C ARG A 96 -18.88 4.19 -8.03
N VAL A 97 -17.93 3.78 -7.20
CA VAL A 97 -18.21 3.07 -5.95
C VAL A 97 -17.90 3.93 -4.71
N PRO A 98 -18.66 3.77 -3.60
CA PRO A 98 -18.37 4.48 -2.36
C PRO A 98 -17.17 3.91 -1.59
N GLU A 99 -16.78 2.68 -1.90
CA GLU A 99 -15.65 1.94 -1.30
C GLU A 99 -15.22 0.82 -2.24
N ALA A 100 -14.01 0.31 -2.05
CA ALA A 100 -13.50 -0.82 -2.82
C ALA A 100 -12.46 -1.62 -2.03
N ILE A 101 -12.43 -2.92 -2.28
CA ILE A 101 -11.26 -3.78 -2.05
C ILE A 101 -10.33 -3.64 -3.26
N ILE A 102 -9.07 -3.30 -3.04
CA ILE A 102 -8.11 -2.93 -4.07
C ILE A 102 -6.96 -3.92 -4.09
N LEU A 103 -6.71 -4.49 -5.27
CA LEU A 103 -5.63 -5.43 -5.53
C LEU A 103 -4.79 -4.94 -6.72
N GLU A 104 -3.49 -5.19 -6.66
CA GLU A 104 -2.54 -5.07 -7.77
C GLU A 104 -2.26 -6.45 -8.37
N ASP A 105 -1.81 -6.49 -9.62
CA ASP A 105 -1.56 -7.71 -10.41
C ASP A 105 -0.51 -8.66 -9.82
N ASP A 106 0.16 -8.29 -8.74
CA ASP A 106 1.13 -9.11 -8.03
C ASP A 106 0.80 -9.36 -6.55
N THR A 107 -0.40 -8.99 -6.10
CA THR A 107 -0.85 -9.15 -4.71
C THR A 107 -1.87 -10.27 -4.57
N VAL A 108 -1.43 -11.49 -4.25
CA VAL A 108 -2.31 -12.69 -4.21
C VAL A 108 -2.93 -12.84 -2.81
N PRO A 109 -4.24 -12.57 -2.63
CA PRO A 109 -4.91 -12.73 -1.34
C PRO A 109 -5.27 -14.19 -1.03
N ASN A 110 -5.64 -14.49 0.21
CA ASN A 110 -6.45 -15.68 0.54
C ASN A 110 -7.95 -15.32 0.63
N ALA A 111 -8.81 -16.34 0.78
CA ALA A 111 -10.25 -16.13 0.90
C ALA A 111 -10.67 -15.31 2.15
N ASP A 112 -9.88 -15.32 3.22
CA ASP A 112 -10.17 -14.55 4.44
C ASP A 112 -9.98 -13.04 4.22
N PHE A 113 -9.09 -12.63 3.30
CA PHE A 113 -8.86 -11.22 2.95
C PHE A 113 -10.15 -10.49 2.57
N PHE A 114 -10.96 -11.06 1.67
CA PHE A 114 -12.17 -10.40 1.18
C PHE A 114 -13.19 -10.19 2.31
N ARG A 115 -13.43 -11.24 3.12
CA ARG A 115 -14.31 -11.15 4.30
C ARG A 115 -13.79 -10.16 5.33
N PHE A 116 -12.47 -10.13 5.54
CA PHE A 116 -11.83 -9.21 6.45
C PHE A 116 -12.04 -7.76 6.01
N CYS A 117 -11.74 -7.45 4.75
CA CYS A 117 -11.94 -6.12 4.20
C CYS A 117 -13.40 -5.67 4.27
N GLU A 118 -14.35 -6.50 3.83
CA GLU A 118 -15.78 -6.18 3.92
C GLU A 118 -16.21 -5.90 5.36
N THR A 119 -15.80 -6.75 6.31
CA THR A 119 -16.20 -6.55 7.71
C THR A 119 -15.60 -5.28 8.30
N MET A 120 -14.34 -4.96 7.97
CA MET A 120 -13.70 -3.74 8.48
C MET A 120 -14.22 -2.47 7.78
N LEU A 121 -14.55 -2.56 6.49
CA LEU A 121 -15.18 -1.47 5.73
C LEU A 121 -16.55 -1.12 6.31
N ASP A 122 -17.37 -2.12 6.63
CA ASP A 122 -18.66 -1.90 7.27
C ASP A 122 -18.51 -1.34 8.68
N ARG A 123 -17.64 -1.97 9.49
CA ARG A 123 -17.44 -1.61 10.90
C ARG A 123 -16.97 -0.18 11.11
N TYR A 124 -15.99 0.27 10.32
CA TYR A 124 -15.39 1.59 10.49
C TYR A 124 -15.97 2.63 9.52
N ARG A 125 -17.08 2.31 8.85
CA ARG A 125 -17.79 3.26 7.99
C ARG A 125 -18.15 4.52 8.78
N GLY A 126 -17.66 5.67 8.30
CA GLY A 126 -17.92 6.97 8.91
C GLY A 126 -17.04 7.29 10.12
N ASP A 127 -16.14 6.40 10.53
CA ASP A 127 -15.10 6.71 11.52
C ASP A 127 -13.89 7.32 10.82
N ALA A 128 -13.83 8.66 10.79
CA ALA A 128 -12.75 9.39 10.12
C ALA A 128 -11.34 9.11 10.67
N ARG A 129 -11.21 8.44 11.83
CA ARG A 129 -9.91 8.00 12.35
C ARG A 129 -9.33 6.84 11.54
N VAL A 130 -10.17 6.05 10.89
CA VAL A 130 -9.77 4.88 10.10
C VAL A 130 -9.89 5.22 8.63
N MET A 131 -8.75 5.28 7.93
CA MET A 131 -8.71 5.66 6.52
C MET A 131 -8.45 4.47 5.59
N MET A 132 -8.06 3.32 6.14
CA MET A 132 -7.62 2.19 5.35
C MET A 132 -7.82 0.87 6.09
N VAL A 133 -8.09 -0.18 5.33
CA VAL A 133 -7.95 -1.57 5.76
C VAL A 133 -6.84 -2.20 4.94
N ASN A 134 -5.90 -2.85 5.59
CA ASN A 134 -4.74 -3.47 4.97
C ASN A 134 -4.87 -5.00 5.06
N GLY A 135 -4.47 -5.73 4.02
CA GLY A 135 -4.39 -7.19 4.03
C GLY A 135 -3.03 -7.74 4.44
N THR A 136 -2.00 -6.90 4.43
CA THR A 136 -0.61 -7.27 4.69
C THR A 136 -0.21 -7.05 6.15
N ASN A 137 0.23 -8.12 6.81
CA ASN A 137 0.93 -8.04 8.10
C ASN A 137 2.40 -8.36 7.86
N ARG A 138 3.27 -7.34 7.97
CA ARG A 138 4.70 -7.46 7.65
C ARG A 138 5.48 -8.40 8.55
N LEU A 139 4.96 -8.69 9.75
CA LEU A 139 5.57 -9.65 10.66
C LEU A 139 5.02 -11.07 10.47
N GLU A 140 4.25 -11.31 9.41
CA GLU A 140 3.50 -12.54 9.11
C GLU A 140 2.37 -12.83 10.10
N THR A 141 2.67 -12.76 11.40
CA THR A 141 1.74 -12.95 12.52
C THR A 141 2.07 -11.97 13.65
N TRP A 142 1.05 -11.40 14.29
CA TRP A 142 1.21 -10.48 15.42
C TRP A 142 0.12 -10.66 16.48
N ARG A 143 0.50 -11.28 17.61
CA ARG A 143 -0.38 -11.53 18.77
C ARG A 143 -1.73 -12.15 18.38
N ASP A 144 -1.72 -13.06 17.40
CA ASP A 144 -2.92 -13.68 16.83
C ASP A 144 -3.67 -14.62 17.78
N ALA A 145 -3.10 -14.89 18.96
CA ALA A 145 -3.79 -15.53 20.08
C ALA A 145 -4.70 -14.57 20.87
N ASP A 146 -4.41 -13.26 20.82
CA ASP A 146 -5.04 -12.23 21.66
C ASP A 146 -5.91 -11.25 20.86
N GLN A 147 -5.76 -11.22 19.53
CA GLN A 147 -6.46 -10.27 18.67
C GLN A 147 -6.60 -10.77 17.22
N THR A 148 -7.62 -10.29 16.52
CA THR A 148 -7.82 -10.56 15.08
C THR A 148 -7.25 -9.48 14.17
N HIS A 149 -7.18 -8.24 14.66
CA HIS A 149 -6.64 -7.09 13.93
C HIS A 149 -6.18 -6.00 14.90
N HIS A 150 -5.26 -5.15 14.49
CA HIS A 150 -4.74 -4.01 15.23
C HIS A 150 -4.68 -2.78 14.31
N PHE A 151 -4.24 -1.63 14.82
CA PHE A 151 -4.16 -0.40 14.03
C PHE A 151 -2.71 0.09 13.93
N VAL A 152 -2.39 0.75 12.83
CA VAL A 152 -1.10 1.43 12.63
C VAL A 152 -1.33 2.81 11.98
N THR A 153 -0.36 3.71 12.09
CA THR A 153 -0.45 5.07 11.51
C THR A 153 0.04 5.15 10.06
N TRP A 154 0.50 4.05 9.47
CA TRP A 154 1.08 4.02 8.14
C TRP A 154 0.27 3.13 7.19
N GLN A 155 0.48 3.31 5.88
CA GLN A 155 -0.15 2.49 4.84
C GLN A 155 0.78 1.35 4.36
N ASP A 156 0.16 0.20 4.06
CA ASP A 156 0.70 -0.82 3.18
C ASP A 156 -0.34 -1.17 2.12
N VAL A 157 0.01 -1.00 0.85
CA VAL A 157 -0.93 -1.09 -0.28
C VAL A 157 -0.93 -2.45 -0.99
N TRP A 158 -0.31 -3.47 -0.39
CA TRP A 158 -0.38 -4.83 -0.93
C TRP A 158 -1.66 -5.54 -0.49
N GLY A 159 -2.68 -5.40 -1.32
CA GLY A 159 -4.05 -5.82 -1.03
C GLY A 159 -4.63 -5.04 0.13
N TRP A 160 -5.55 -4.13 -0.17
CA TRP A 160 -6.09 -3.20 0.80
C TRP A 160 -7.54 -2.84 0.46
N ALA A 161 -8.14 -2.00 1.28
CA ALA A 161 -9.47 -1.47 1.06
C ALA A 161 -9.56 -0.06 1.65
N THR A 162 -10.41 0.77 1.06
CA THR A 162 -10.71 2.11 1.58
C THR A 162 -12.06 2.60 1.09
N TRP A 163 -12.49 3.73 1.64
CA TRP A 163 -13.68 4.46 1.25
C TRP A 163 -13.30 5.63 0.36
N ARG A 164 -14.20 6.01 -0.55
CA ARG A 164 -14.09 7.22 -1.36
C ARG A 164 -13.80 8.46 -0.54
N ASP A 165 -14.45 8.61 0.61
CA ASP A 165 -14.29 9.79 1.45
C ASP A 165 -12.89 9.88 2.07
N ALA A 166 -12.27 8.75 2.39
CA ALA A 166 -10.87 8.72 2.78
C ALA A 166 -9.94 9.01 1.59
N TRP A 167 -10.23 8.43 0.41
CA TRP A 167 -9.44 8.67 -0.80
C TRP A 167 -9.45 10.13 -1.26
N ARG A 168 -10.54 10.88 -1.03
CA ARG A 168 -10.64 12.33 -1.34
C ARG A 168 -9.56 13.18 -0.66
N GLU A 169 -8.93 12.67 0.39
CA GLU A 169 -7.82 13.33 1.07
C GLU A 169 -6.48 13.16 0.33
N TYR A 170 -6.41 12.27 -0.67
CA TYR A 170 -5.23 12.05 -1.48
C TYR A 170 -4.80 13.34 -2.19
N ASP A 171 -3.52 13.65 -2.06
CA ASP A 171 -2.88 14.83 -2.63
C ASP A 171 -1.57 14.35 -3.27
N PRO A 172 -1.50 14.25 -4.61
CA PRO A 172 -0.30 13.74 -5.29
C PRO A 172 0.92 14.66 -5.12
N ASP A 173 0.69 15.96 -4.95
CA ASP A 173 1.74 16.98 -4.85
C ASP A 173 2.18 17.21 -3.39
N ILE A 174 1.41 16.70 -2.43
CA ILE A 174 1.64 16.82 -0.99
C ILE A 174 1.91 18.26 -0.53
N ASP A 175 1.25 19.24 -1.16
CA ASP A 175 1.52 20.68 -1.01
C ASP A 175 1.52 21.13 0.45
N ALA A 176 0.62 20.54 1.25
CA ALA A 176 0.49 20.80 2.68
C ALA A 176 1.77 20.48 3.49
N TRP A 177 2.71 19.70 2.96
CA TRP A 177 4.01 19.44 3.61
C TRP A 177 4.90 20.69 3.70
N GLY A 178 4.64 21.72 2.88
CA GLY A 178 5.31 23.01 2.99
C GLY A 178 5.00 23.78 4.29
N ASP A 179 3.93 23.40 5.01
CA ASP A 179 3.51 24.03 6.25
C ASP A 179 4.20 23.41 7.49
N PRO A 180 4.97 24.19 8.28
CA PRO A 180 5.58 23.71 9.51
C PRO A 180 4.59 23.16 10.55
N GLU A 181 3.35 23.66 10.59
CA GLU A 181 2.32 23.15 11.50
C GLU A 181 1.90 21.72 11.11
N VAL A 182 1.76 21.44 9.81
CA VAL A 182 1.48 20.10 9.30
C VAL A 182 2.63 19.15 9.65
N ARG A 183 3.88 19.58 9.47
CA ARG A 183 5.07 18.78 9.86
C ARG A 183 5.05 18.43 11.35
N ALA A 184 4.79 19.41 12.21
CA ALA A 184 4.72 19.21 13.65
C ALA A 184 3.59 18.25 14.06
N ARG A 185 2.40 18.40 13.46
CA ARG A 185 1.27 17.49 13.69
C ARG A 185 1.56 16.05 13.26
N ILE A 186 2.21 15.87 12.12
CA ILE A 186 2.61 14.54 11.64
C ILE A 186 3.60 13.90 12.61
N ALA A 187 4.60 14.65 13.09
CA ALA A 187 5.56 14.16 14.07
C ALA A 187 4.87 13.72 15.38
N ASP A 188 3.89 14.49 15.87
CA ASP A 188 3.09 14.14 17.05
C ASP A 188 2.24 12.87 16.82
N HIS A 189 1.61 12.74 15.64
CA HIS A 189 0.85 11.53 15.28
C HIS A 189 1.72 10.28 15.19
N VAL A 190 2.95 10.40 14.69
CA VAL A 190 3.92 9.30 14.67
C VAL A 190 4.35 8.91 16.09
N ALA A 191 4.49 9.89 16.99
CA ALA A 191 4.84 9.71 18.40
C ALA A 191 6.12 8.88 18.66
N ASP A 192 7.08 8.93 17.73
CA ASP A 192 8.39 8.27 17.80
C ASP A 192 9.38 9.09 16.97
N GLY A 193 10.44 9.61 17.61
CA GLY A 193 11.36 10.57 16.97
C GLY A 193 12.09 10.00 15.76
N ASP A 194 12.64 8.79 15.87
CA ASP A 194 13.38 8.15 14.77
C ASP A 194 12.46 7.86 13.57
N ARG A 195 11.22 7.44 13.83
CA ARG A 195 10.22 7.21 12.79
C ARG A 195 9.75 8.52 12.18
N ALA A 196 9.56 9.56 12.98
CA ALA A 196 9.14 10.88 12.51
C ALA A 196 10.19 11.47 11.57
N ASP A 197 11.47 11.42 11.95
CA ASP A 197 12.58 11.88 11.12
C ASP A 197 12.66 11.09 9.81
N TYR A 198 12.54 9.76 9.88
CA TYR A 198 12.54 8.90 8.68
C TYR A 198 11.39 9.26 7.71
N HIS A 199 10.20 9.55 8.23
CA HIS A 199 9.06 9.96 7.40
C HIS A 199 9.22 11.39 6.90
N ALA A 200 9.80 12.29 7.68
CA ALA A 200 10.10 13.66 7.25
C ALA A 200 11.08 13.67 6.06
N ASP A 201 12.16 12.90 6.12
CA ASP A 201 13.12 12.76 5.00
C ASP A 201 12.46 12.25 3.71
N LEU A 202 11.53 11.29 3.85
CA LEU A 202 10.74 10.77 2.74
C LEU A 202 9.83 11.85 2.14
N PHE A 203 9.13 12.61 2.98
CA PHE A 203 8.20 13.65 2.52
C PHE A 203 8.91 14.88 1.98
N ASP A 204 10.05 15.29 2.53
CA ASP A 204 10.92 16.30 1.93
C ASP A 204 11.33 15.87 0.52
N SER A 205 11.79 14.62 0.37
CA SER A 205 12.18 14.08 -0.95
C SER A 205 11.02 13.99 -1.95
N LEU A 206 9.81 13.68 -1.48
CA LEU A 206 8.62 13.65 -2.34
C LEU A 206 8.19 15.06 -2.76
N TYR A 207 8.14 15.99 -1.80
CA TYR A 207 7.74 17.39 -2.00
C TYR A 207 8.71 18.14 -2.93
N GLU A 208 10.01 17.85 -2.82
CA GLU A 208 11.05 18.43 -3.66
C GLU A 208 11.19 17.70 -5.02
N GLY A 209 10.30 16.74 -5.31
CA GLY A 209 10.28 16.00 -6.58
C GLY A 209 11.48 15.07 -6.80
N ARG A 210 12.26 14.77 -5.76
CA ARG A 210 13.43 13.86 -5.85
C ARG A 210 13.01 12.39 -5.95
N VAL A 211 11.82 12.06 -5.48
CA VAL A 211 11.22 10.73 -5.61
C VAL A 211 9.75 10.88 -6.02
N THR A 212 9.22 9.89 -6.72
CA THR A 212 7.79 9.78 -7.05
C THR A 212 7.16 8.57 -6.37
N GLY A 213 5.84 8.53 -6.19
CA GLY A 213 5.18 7.29 -5.77
C GLY A 213 3.83 7.54 -5.10
N TRP A 214 2.77 7.02 -5.71
CA TRP A 214 1.40 7.22 -5.25
C TRP A 214 1.19 6.77 -3.80
N SER A 215 1.78 5.63 -3.41
CA SER A 215 1.64 5.10 -2.05
C SER A 215 2.34 6.00 -1.01
N ARG A 216 3.35 6.79 -1.40
CA ARG A 216 4.00 7.77 -0.53
C ARG A 216 3.11 8.99 -0.31
N ALA A 217 2.44 9.47 -1.35
CA ALA A 217 1.44 10.53 -1.26
C ALA A 217 0.22 10.07 -0.43
N TRP A 218 -0.23 8.83 -0.60
CA TRP A 218 -1.31 8.26 0.23
C TRP A 218 -0.91 8.15 1.71
N ARG A 219 0.34 7.76 1.97
CA ARG A 219 0.89 7.76 3.32
C ARG A 219 0.86 9.16 3.94
N PHE A 220 1.26 10.17 3.17
CA PHE A 220 1.21 11.56 3.62
C PHE A 220 -0.23 11.98 3.95
N ALA A 221 -1.21 11.67 3.09
CA ALA A 221 -2.61 11.97 3.33
C ALA A 221 -3.13 11.34 4.64
N MET A 222 -2.76 10.08 4.92
CA MET A 222 -3.07 9.44 6.19
C MET A 222 -2.42 10.15 7.39
N PHE A 223 -1.12 10.46 7.32
CA PHE A 223 -0.43 11.15 8.42
C PHE A 223 -1.01 12.55 8.69
N ARG A 224 -1.27 13.34 7.64
CA ARG A 224 -1.84 14.68 7.73
C ARG A 224 -3.19 14.68 8.48
N ASN A 225 -3.99 13.64 8.25
CA ASN A 225 -5.32 13.50 8.81
C ASN A 225 -5.37 12.73 10.14
N GLY A 226 -4.22 12.33 10.70
CA GLY A 226 -4.21 11.50 11.91
C GLY A 226 -4.80 10.11 11.68
N GLY A 227 -4.85 9.66 10.41
CA GLY A 227 -5.51 8.44 9.98
C GLY A 227 -4.77 7.19 10.44
N LEU A 228 -5.55 6.13 10.61
CA LEU A 228 -5.11 4.79 10.96
C LEU A 228 -5.47 3.80 9.87
N SER A 229 -4.64 2.77 9.74
CA SER A 229 -4.90 1.59 8.93
C SER A 229 -5.18 0.39 9.84
N VAL A 230 -6.23 -0.37 9.53
CA VAL A 230 -6.52 -1.64 10.17
C VAL A 230 -5.61 -2.71 9.57
N VAL A 231 -4.91 -3.48 10.40
CA VAL A 231 -4.01 -4.56 9.98
C VAL A 231 -4.44 -5.89 10.62
N PRO A 232 -4.60 -6.97 9.85
CA PRO A 232 -4.95 -8.27 10.40
C PRO A 232 -3.81 -8.81 11.27
N ALA A 233 -4.15 -9.59 12.30
CA ALA A 233 -3.15 -10.25 13.16
C ALA A 233 -2.35 -11.33 12.43
N ARG A 234 -2.79 -11.71 11.22
CA ARG A 234 -2.13 -12.66 10.33
C ARG A 234 -2.08 -12.08 8.93
N ASN A 235 -1.00 -12.32 8.20
CA ASN A 235 -0.85 -11.85 6.83
C ASN A 235 -1.87 -12.56 5.92
N LEU A 236 -2.63 -11.81 5.12
CA LEU A 236 -3.67 -12.35 4.24
C LEU A 236 -3.30 -12.28 2.76
N VAL A 237 -2.25 -11.54 2.42
CA VAL A 237 -1.83 -11.25 1.05
C VAL A 237 -0.36 -11.59 0.87
N THR A 238 -0.02 -12.28 -0.21
CA THR A 238 1.36 -12.54 -0.61
C THR A 238 1.68 -11.74 -1.86
N ASN A 239 2.72 -10.90 -1.81
CA ASN A 239 3.23 -10.26 -3.02
C ASN A 239 4.17 -11.23 -3.76
N VAL A 240 3.82 -11.54 -5.01
CA VAL A 240 4.55 -12.47 -5.89
C VAL A 240 5.32 -11.75 -7.01
N GLY A 241 5.34 -10.42 -7.00
CA GLY A 241 5.92 -9.56 -8.03
C GLY A 241 7.36 -9.14 -7.77
N PHE A 242 8.07 -9.85 -6.90
CA PHE A 242 9.48 -9.64 -6.61
C PHE A 242 10.36 -10.22 -7.72
N ASP A 243 10.32 -9.59 -8.89
CA ASP A 243 11.11 -9.95 -10.06
C ASP A 243 11.62 -8.71 -10.82
N GLU A 244 12.36 -8.91 -11.91
CA GLU A 244 12.93 -7.83 -12.72
C GLU A 244 11.87 -6.94 -13.40
N ARG A 245 10.62 -7.40 -13.48
CA ARG A 245 9.49 -6.64 -14.02
C ARG A 245 8.89 -5.73 -12.94
N GLY A 246 9.22 -5.96 -11.66
CA GLY A 246 8.89 -5.17 -10.48
C GLY A 246 9.22 -3.69 -10.62
N HIS A 247 8.30 -2.77 -10.26
CA HIS A 247 8.62 -1.34 -10.26
C HIS A 247 9.24 -0.89 -8.92
N TYR A 248 8.70 -1.36 -7.78
CA TYR A 248 9.22 -1.04 -6.44
C TYR A 248 9.66 -2.26 -5.61
N ALA A 249 9.37 -3.47 -6.10
CA ALA A 249 9.66 -4.76 -5.49
C ALA A 249 10.54 -5.57 -6.45
N THR A 250 11.84 -5.28 -6.50
CA THR A 250 12.79 -5.93 -7.43
C THR A 250 13.82 -6.81 -6.72
N ASP A 251 13.83 -6.81 -5.38
CA ASP A 251 14.79 -7.56 -4.56
C ASP A 251 14.16 -8.88 -4.09
N PRO A 252 14.44 -10.02 -4.74
CA PRO A 252 13.87 -11.31 -4.36
C PRO A 252 14.33 -11.78 -2.96
N ASP A 253 15.44 -11.25 -2.43
CA ASP A 253 15.93 -11.56 -1.09
C ASP A 253 15.30 -10.68 -0.01
N SER A 254 14.39 -9.77 -0.40
CA SER A 254 13.61 -8.98 0.54
C SER A 254 12.89 -9.89 1.54
N PRO A 255 12.91 -9.59 2.85
CA PRO A 255 12.16 -10.35 3.84
C PRO A 255 10.63 -10.23 3.68
N LEU A 256 10.18 -9.36 2.78
CA LEU A 256 8.78 -9.19 2.40
C LEU A 256 8.42 -9.94 1.10
N ALA A 257 9.41 -10.46 0.36
CA ALA A 257 9.17 -11.24 -0.84
C ALA A 257 8.54 -12.58 -0.47
N GLY A 258 7.40 -12.90 -1.11
CA GLY A 258 6.72 -14.17 -0.87
C GLY A 258 6.24 -14.37 0.57
N LEU A 259 5.96 -13.28 1.31
CA LEU A 259 5.49 -13.36 2.69
C LEU A 259 4.26 -14.29 2.80
N PRO A 260 4.31 -15.35 3.62
CA PRO A 260 3.24 -16.35 3.65
C PRO A 260 1.90 -15.75 4.07
N ARG A 261 0.84 -16.11 3.36
CA ARG A 261 -0.54 -15.85 3.79
C ARG A 261 -1.05 -16.95 4.72
N ARG A 262 -1.85 -16.58 5.71
CA ARG A 262 -2.34 -17.47 6.78
C ARG A 262 -3.85 -17.29 6.94
N ASP A 263 -4.56 -18.37 7.24
CA ASP A 263 -5.99 -18.32 7.57
C ASP A 263 -6.24 -17.41 8.77
N LEU A 264 -7.24 -16.53 8.67
CA LEU A 264 -7.78 -15.70 9.74
C LEU A 264 -9.29 -15.87 9.76
N ARG A 265 -9.74 -16.98 10.36
CA ARG A 265 -11.17 -17.28 10.42
C ARG A 265 -11.85 -16.37 11.44
N GLY A 266 -12.97 -15.77 11.04
CA GLY A 266 -13.81 -14.98 11.93
C GLY A 266 -14.47 -15.81 13.06
N PRO A 267 -15.21 -15.15 13.97
CA PRO A 267 -15.58 -13.73 13.93
C PRO A 267 -14.41 -12.80 14.27
N TYR A 268 -14.40 -11.61 13.67
CA TYR A 268 -13.41 -10.58 13.98
C TYR A 268 -13.86 -9.80 15.22
N GLU A 269 -13.15 -9.99 16.33
CA GLU A 269 -13.43 -9.34 17.62
C GLU A 269 -13.58 -7.82 17.48
N GLU A 270 -14.49 -7.22 18.25
CA GLU A 270 -14.61 -5.76 18.32
C GLU A 270 -13.50 -5.18 19.20
N ARG A 271 -12.91 -4.07 18.78
CA ARG A 271 -11.90 -3.34 19.56
C ARG A 271 -12.57 -2.22 20.33
N ALA A 272 -12.40 -2.20 21.65
CA ALA A 272 -12.91 -1.12 22.50
C ALA A 272 -12.23 0.24 22.22
N THR A 273 -11.05 0.23 21.61
CA THR A 273 -10.26 1.44 21.31
C THR A 273 -9.68 1.39 19.91
N VAL A 274 -9.73 2.53 19.21
CA VAL A 274 -9.12 2.76 17.90
C VAL A 274 -7.85 3.58 18.12
N ILE A 275 -6.77 2.89 18.48
CA ILE A 275 -5.44 3.45 18.78
C ILE A 275 -4.35 2.63 18.10
N PRO A 276 -3.25 3.24 17.65
CA PRO A 276 -2.16 2.53 16.99
C PRO A 276 -1.42 1.59 17.95
N ASP A 277 -1.08 0.40 17.47
CA ASP A 277 -0.20 -0.56 18.13
C ASP A 277 1.26 -0.14 17.92
N ARG A 278 1.75 0.72 18.83
CA ARG A 278 3.10 1.31 18.74
C ARG A 278 4.21 0.27 18.78
N GLU A 279 3.99 -0.86 19.44
CA GLU A 279 4.99 -1.93 19.55
C GLU A 279 5.15 -2.65 18.21
N TYR A 280 4.04 -2.99 17.55
CA TYR A 280 4.06 -3.54 16.19
C TYR A 280 4.78 -2.59 15.22
N GLU A 281 4.48 -1.29 15.30
CA GLU A 281 5.09 -0.31 14.40
C GLU A 281 6.59 -0.16 14.62
N ARG A 282 7.05 -0.17 15.87
CA ARG A 282 8.48 -0.14 16.22
C ARG A 282 9.20 -1.37 15.68
N GLU A 283 8.65 -2.57 15.91
CA GLU A 283 9.22 -3.83 15.44
C GLU A 283 9.32 -3.84 13.89
N CYS A 284 8.25 -3.42 13.20
CA CYS A 284 8.28 -3.26 11.75
C CYS A 284 9.32 -2.24 11.30
N PHE A 285 9.44 -1.10 11.97
CA PHE A 285 10.40 -0.06 11.62
C PHE A 285 11.83 -0.58 11.76
N ASP A 286 12.17 -1.23 12.86
CA ASP A 286 13.52 -1.74 13.10
C ASP A 286 13.91 -2.83 12.10
N ARG A 287 12.96 -3.69 11.72
CA ARG A 287 13.18 -4.79 10.78
C ARG A 287 13.23 -4.35 9.32
N PHE A 288 12.41 -3.37 8.91
CA PHE A 288 12.16 -3.06 7.50
C PHE A 288 12.52 -1.65 7.06
N ARG A 289 12.99 -0.78 7.96
CA ARG A 289 13.50 0.54 7.53
C ARG A 289 14.60 0.33 6.50
N ARG A 290 14.44 0.95 5.33
CA ARG A 290 15.51 0.95 4.33
C ARG A 290 16.63 1.80 4.91
N THR A 291 17.80 1.22 5.16
CA THR A 291 19.00 2.00 5.49
C THR A 291 19.24 2.98 4.36
N HIS A 292 19.16 4.27 4.66
CA HIS A 292 19.55 5.33 3.74
C HIS A 292 20.96 5.04 3.20
N PRO A 293 21.24 5.21 1.90
CA PRO A 293 22.58 4.96 1.34
C PRO A 293 23.71 5.65 2.12
N ALA A 294 23.44 6.84 2.65
CA ALA A 294 24.39 7.57 3.52
C ALA A 294 24.69 6.86 4.85
N LEU A 295 23.72 6.15 5.44
CA LEU A 295 23.91 5.34 6.64
C LEU A 295 24.60 4.00 6.32
N ARG A 296 24.38 3.44 5.12
CA ARG A 296 25.10 2.25 4.64
C ARG A 296 26.59 2.53 4.51
N ALA A 297 26.96 3.69 3.98
CA ALA A 297 28.37 4.15 3.91
C ALA A 297 29.00 4.34 5.30
N LEU A 298 28.25 4.88 6.28
CA LEU A 298 28.71 5.03 7.67
C LEU A 298 28.84 3.70 8.42
N SER A 299 28.00 2.71 8.10
CA SER A 299 28.03 1.37 8.72
C SER A 299 29.15 0.45 8.20
N LEU A 300 29.73 0.77 7.04
CA LEU A 300 30.81 0.01 6.40
C LEU A 300 32.21 0.51 6.76
N VAL A 301 32.32 1.60 7.53
CA VAL A 301 33.59 2.04 8.11
C VAL A 301 33.73 1.34 9.48
N PRO A 302 34.69 0.41 9.66
CA PRO A 302 34.97 -0.10 11.00
C PRO A 302 35.44 1.08 11.83
N ASN A 303 34.69 1.42 12.88
CA ASN A 303 34.95 2.55 13.76
C ASN A 303 36.08 2.22 14.76
N PRO A 304 37.27 2.82 14.67
CA PRO A 304 38.28 2.72 15.73
C PRO A 304 38.42 4.07 16.47
N ALA A 305 37.59 5.07 16.19
CA ALA A 305 37.85 6.45 16.55
C ALA A 305 36.59 7.25 16.93
N LEU A 306 35.71 6.64 17.74
CA LEU A 306 34.80 7.37 18.64
C LEU A 306 35.55 8.15 19.75
N ALA A 307 36.87 8.31 19.63
CA ALA A 307 37.65 9.22 20.42
C ALA A 307 38.27 10.29 19.49
N LEU A 308 37.91 11.55 19.74
CA LEU A 308 38.62 12.78 19.34
C LEU A 308 38.31 13.36 17.95
N VAL A 309 37.21 14.12 17.79
CA VAL A 309 37.24 15.37 16.99
C VAL A 309 36.27 16.43 17.58
N PRO A 310 36.70 17.69 17.84
CA PRO A 310 35.86 18.75 18.42
C PRO A 310 34.83 19.38 17.45
N ASN A 311 33.79 19.99 18.03
CA ASN A 311 32.58 20.55 17.40
C ASN A 311 32.77 21.69 16.35
N SER A 312 33.99 22.08 15.98
CA SER A 312 34.23 23.25 15.11
C SER A 312 34.20 22.97 13.60
N LEU A 313 33.79 21.78 13.16
CA LEU A 313 33.75 21.40 11.73
C LEU A 313 32.35 21.06 11.19
N LYS A 314 31.27 21.35 11.92
CA LYS A 314 29.88 21.07 11.50
C LYS A 314 29.24 22.15 10.60
N ARG A 315 30.01 23.06 10.00
CA ARG A 315 29.47 24.03 9.02
C ARG A 315 30.30 23.96 7.74
N THR A 316 29.61 23.64 6.64
CA THR A 316 29.85 23.98 5.22
C THR A 316 29.53 22.78 4.32
N VAL A 317 28.24 22.51 4.08
CA VAL A 317 27.72 21.80 2.88
C VAL A 317 26.38 22.44 2.49
N ALA A 318 26.34 23.77 2.41
CA ALA A 318 25.15 24.53 1.98
C ALA A 318 25.38 25.35 0.71
N ASP A 319 26.57 25.30 0.10
CA ASP A 319 26.88 26.02 -1.14
C ASP A 319 27.57 25.06 -2.12
N ARG A 320 26.77 24.36 -2.94
CA ARG A 320 27.15 23.79 -4.26
C ARG A 320 26.05 22.91 -4.85
N ILE A 321 24.90 23.51 -5.18
CA ILE A 321 24.07 23.07 -6.31
C ILE A 321 23.51 24.36 -6.95
N THR A 322 24.17 24.79 -8.02
CA THR A 322 23.59 25.64 -9.07
C THR A 322 23.38 24.78 -10.29
#